data_AF-A0A2M7L252-F1
#
_entry.id   AF-A0A2M7L252-F1
#
_cell.length_a   1.000
_cell.length_b   1.000
_cell.length_c   1.000
_cell.angle_alpha   90.00
_cell.angle_beta   90.00
_cell.angle_gamma   90.00
#
_symmetry.space_group_name_H-M   'P 1'
#
loop_
_entity.id
_entity.type
_entity.pdbx_description
1 polymer ?
#
loop_
_entity_poly.entity_id
_entity_poly.type
_entity_poly.pdbx_seq_one_letter_code
_entity_poly.pdbx_strand_id
1 'polypeptide(L)'
;MQHYSRRQSGVYLAGGLFVWCCATPTLAWDSYGGNPKSPMHTRFTEWALEELRHEFPDLYAHRKSLIEGSNAEMHLGTIYVGQEFGSERPQDWWLAAQDAWRVGNDEGYYLYLGALLHLIQDMGVPAYAHKLAHCAPFSDPGNPEAKYDPFELLAYGRWDPDLRSLNRTDPGYEESWQYYDLSRQWTLADTPDYNADACPKAWSVAAEEYRWLVRARQARTCAATKWALRCSALKRIPRFDPAHQDADTAVLSVTVTTAADKDAGTDDLVFFSVGEREWWLNIPHRNDFEPGQQDTFVLAPANRDEVRHIELRKGRDVTGPWKVDSIVVRLGDEVLYQRNSLGVVLKNGANEWRAEDFKP
;
A
#
# COMPACT_ATOMS: atom_id res chain seq x y z
N MET A 1 -49.28 72.73 17.63
CA MET A 1 -48.09 71.96 18.02
C MET A 1 -48.58 70.70 18.70
N GLN A 2 -48.88 69.66 17.91
CA GLN A 2 -47.98 68.60 17.42
C GLN A 2 -48.09 67.35 18.30
N HIS A 3 -48.89 66.42 17.79
CA HIS A 3 -49.04 65.03 18.21
C HIS A 3 -47.72 64.27 18.17
N TYR A 4 -47.51 63.34 19.10
CA TYR A 4 -46.71 62.15 18.81
C TYR A 4 -47.37 60.89 19.38
N SER A 5 -47.56 59.95 18.47
CA SER A 5 -48.23 58.66 18.58
C SER A 5 -47.27 57.61 19.12
N ARG A 6 -47.75 56.75 20.03
CA ARG A 6 -47.10 55.48 20.39
C ARG A 6 -47.23 54.51 19.22
N ARG A 7 -46.11 54.11 18.61
CA ARG A 7 -46.00 52.88 17.82
C ARG A 7 -45.46 51.77 18.71
N GLN A 8 -46.25 50.71 18.89
CA GLN A 8 -45.75 49.41 19.31
C GLN A 8 -45.09 48.75 18.09
N SER A 9 -43.78 48.59 18.11
CA SER A 9 -43.05 47.72 17.21
C SER A 9 -43.01 46.32 17.82
N GLY A 10 -43.79 45.40 17.24
CA GLY A 10 -43.67 43.98 17.51
C GLY A 10 -42.28 43.48 17.07
N VAL A 11 -41.59 42.82 17.98
CA VAL A 11 -40.36 42.09 17.69
C VAL A 11 -40.77 40.74 17.10
N TYR A 12 -40.61 40.56 15.80
CA TYR A 12 -40.65 39.25 15.17
C TYR A 12 -39.38 38.50 15.56
N LEU A 13 -39.51 37.48 16.39
CA LEU A 13 -38.50 36.42 16.56
C LEU A 13 -38.41 35.65 15.23
N ALA A 14 -37.47 36.05 14.38
CA ALA A 14 -37.04 35.22 13.28
C ALA A 14 -36.30 34.02 13.88
N GLY A 15 -36.98 32.87 13.92
CA GLY A 15 -36.37 31.59 14.22
C GLY A 15 -35.32 31.27 13.17
N GLY A 16 -34.07 31.63 13.44
CA GLY A 16 -32.92 31.19 12.68
C GLY A 16 -32.80 29.68 12.85
N LEU A 17 -33.10 28.95 11.78
CA LEU A 17 -32.81 27.54 11.64
C LEU A 17 -31.29 27.38 11.74
N PHE A 18 -30.78 27.06 12.93
CA PHE A 18 -29.40 26.61 13.10
C PHE A 18 -29.32 25.24 12.43
N VAL A 19 -28.91 25.23 11.16
CA VAL A 19 -28.45 24.02 10.50
C VAL A 19 -27.17 23.63 11.22
N TRP A 20 -27.29 22.71 12.18
CA TRP A 20 -26.17 21.91 12.63
C TRP A 20 -25.67 21.15 11.41
N CYS A 21 -24.70 21.74 10.70
CA CYS A 21 -23.83 20.96 9.85
C CYS A 21 -23.07 20.02 10.80
N CYS A 22 -23.63 18.84 11.03
CA CYS A 22 -22.83 17.72 11.51
C CYS A 22 -21.70 17.58 10.49
N ALA A 23 -20.50 18.02 10.87
CA ALA A 23 -19.31 17.74 10.10
C ALA A 23 -19.29 16.21 9.95
N THR A 24 -19.47 15.73 8.73
CA THR A 24 -19.24 14.33 8.42
C THR A 24 -17.81 14.02 8.87
N PRO A 25 -17.60 13.00 9.71
CA PRO A 25 -16.26 12.68 10.18
C PRO A 25 -15.38 12.44 8.96
N THR A 26 -14.33 13.25 8.83
CA THR A 26 -13.25 13.02 7.88
C THR A 26 -12.59 11.70 8.25
N LEU A 27 -12.65 10.75 7.33
CA LEU A 27 -11.92 9.48 7.44
C LEU A 27 -10.41 9.79 7.54
N ALA A 28 -9.64 8.87 8.11
CA ALA A 28 -8.19 9.04 8.29
C ALA A 28 -7.49 9.08 6.92
N TRP A 29 -6.16 9.02 6.84
CA TRP A 29 -5.45 9.06 5.54
C TRP A 29 -5.88 7.98 4.53
N ASP A 30 -6.69 7.00 4.95
CA ASP A 30 -7.25 5.92 4.15
C ASP A 30 -7.98 6.41 2.88
N SER A 31 -7.83 5.71 1.76
CA SER A 31 -8.38 6.16 0.48
C SER A 31 -9.85 5.75 0.28
N TYR A 32 -10.51 5.19 1.30
CA TYR A 32 -11.83 4.59 1.13
C TYR A 32 -12.99 5.57 1.42
N GLY A 33 -14.14 5.35 0.77
CA GLY A 33 -15.42 5.88 1.27
C GLY A 33 -15.78 7.34 0.95
N GLY A 34 -15.18 7.97 -0.07
CA GLY A 34 -15.50 9.37 -0.41
C GLY A 34 -14.62 10.38 0.32
N ASN A 35 -13.43 9.93 0.70
CA ASN A 35 -12.37 10.79 1.21
C ASN A 35 -11.98 11.86 0.16
N PRO A 36 -11.38 12.96 0.61
CA PRO A 36 -11.20 14.17 -0.19
C PRO A 36 -10.34 13.91 -1.42
N LYS A 37 -10.51 14.76 -2.44
CA LYS A 37 -9.96 14.61 -3.81
C LYS A 37 -8.47 14.23 -3.94
N SER A 38 -7.66 14.30 -2.87
CA SER A 38 -6.27 13.86 -2.86
C SER A 38 -5.84 13.43 -1.44
N PRO A 39 -5.76 12.12 -1.16
CA PRO A 39 -5.13 11.59 0.06
C PRO A 39 -3.68 12.06 0.22
N MET A 40 -3.13 11.99 1.44
CA MET A 40 -1.77 12.49 1.70
C MET A 40 -0.69 11.72 0.94
N HIS A 41 -0.81 10.39 0.83
CA HIS A 41 0.05 9.55 0.00
C HIS A 41 0.12 10.03 -1.46
N THR A 42 -1.05 10.36 -2.03
CA THR A 42 -1.13 10.96 -3.36
C THR A 42 -0.29 12.24 -3.45
N ARG A 43 -0.40 13.15 -2.48
CA ARG A 43 0.34 14.42 -2.49
C ARG A 43 1.86 14.21 -2.43
N PHE A 44 2.34 13.29 -1.60
CA PHE A 44 3.76 12.94 -1.52
C PHE A 44 4.27 12.35 -2.83
N THR A 45 3.56 11.38 -3.38
CA THR A 45 3.90 10.71 -4.64
C THR A 45 3.88 11.68 -5.82
N GLU A 46 2.85 12.53 -5.92
CA GLU A 46 2.74 13.56 -6.97
C GLU A 46 3.86 14.59 -6.90
N TRP A 47 4.19 15.08 -5.69
CA TRP A 47 5.30 16.02 -5.51
C TRP A 47 6.62 15.40 -5.97
N ALA A 48 6.90 14.17 -5.56
CA ALA A 48 8.13 13.47 -5.93
C ALA A 48 8.23 13.22 -7.44
N LEU A 49 7.12 12.83 -8.08
CA LEU A 49 7.05 12.63 -9.52
C LEU A 49 7.27 13.92 -10.31
N GLU A 50 6.68 15.04 -9.86
CA GLU A 50 6.88 16.34 -10.51
C GLU A 50 8.34 16.79 -10.45
N GLU A 51 9.00 16.61 -9.29
CA GLU A 51 10.42 16.90 -9.10
C GLU A 51 11.34 16.06 -9.98
N LEU A 52 10.95 14.81 -10.28
CA LEU A 52 11.75 13.86 -11.04
C LEU A 52 11.41 13.82 -12.53
N ARG A 53 10.33 14.47 -12.99
CA ARG A 53 9.77 14.29 -14.34
C ARG A 53 10.75 14.55 -15.49
N HIS A 54 11.72 15.45 -15.28
CA HIS A 54 12.70 15.80 -16.30
C HIS A 54 13.89 14.83 -16.33
N GLU A 55 14.26 14.28 -15.17
CA GLU A 55 15.37 13.33 -15.04
C GLU A 55 14.91 11.90 -15.37
N PHE A 56 13.69 11.53 -14.96
CA PHE A 56 13.10 10.22 -15.16
C PHE A 56 11.66 10.33 -15.70
N PRO A 57 11.49 10.71 -16.98
CA PRO A 57 10.15 10.91 -17.58
C PRO A 57 9.29 9.64 -17.56
N ASP A 58 9.93 8.48 -17.56
CA ASP A 58 9.29 7.17 -17.45
C ASP A 58 8.50 7.00 -16.14
N LEU A 59 9.04 7.45 -14.99
CA LEU A 59 8.30 7.45 -13.72
C LEU A 59 7.01 8.27 -13.83
N TYR A 60 7.08 9.41 -14.49
CA TYR A 60 5.93 10.30 -14.67
C TYR A 60 4.89 9.71 -15.63
N ALA A 61 5.33 8.99 -16.67
CA ALA A 61 4.42 8.28 -17.57
C ALA A 61 3.57 7.24 -16.84
N HIS A 62 4.11 6.63 -15.78
CA HIS A 62 3.44 5.64 -14.94
C HIS A 62 2.88 6.23 -13.62
N ARG A 63 2.66 7.54 -13.57
CA ARG A 63 2.08 8.26 -12.42
C ARG A 63 0.82 7.61 -11.87
N LYS A 64 -0.08 7.12 -12.74
CA LYS A 64 -1.35 6.52 -12.32
C LYS A 64 -1.12 5.29 -11.44
N SER A 65 -0.34 4.32 -11.91
CA SER A 65 -0.04 3.08 -11.19
C SER A 65 0.72 3.34 -9.88
N LEU A 66 1.67 4.29 -9.88
CA LEU A 66 2.38 4.69 -8.67
C LEU A 66 1.45 5.31 -7.61
N ILE A 67 0.53 6.19 -8.04
CA ILE A 67 -0.47 6.77 -7.15
C ILE A 67 -1.40 5.68 -6.64
N GLU A 68 -1.96 4.85 -7.52
CA GLU A 68 -2.84 3.73 -7.14
C GLU A 68 -2.14 2.82 -6.12
N GLY A 69 -0.89 2.42 -6.38
CA GLY A 69 -0.10 1.63 -5.43
C GLY A 69 0.13 2.35 -4.10
N SER A 70 0.44 3.64 -4.11
CA SER A 70 0.66 4.41 -2.86
C SER A 70 -0.61 4.63 -2.03
N ASN A 71 -1.79 4.52 -2.65
CA ASN A 71 -3.08 4.64 -1.97
C ASN A 71 -3.77 3.29 -1.76
N ALA A 72 -3.22 2.22 -2.31
CA ALA A 72 -3.53 0.85 -1.96
C ALA A 72 -2.94 0.54 -0.57
N GLU A 73 -3.35 1.33 0.42
CA GLU A 73 -3.32 0.98 1.85
C GLU A 73 -3.76 -0.48 1.95
N MET A 74 -2.95 -1.38 2.54
CA MET A 74 -3.18 -2.77 3.02
C MET A 74 -4.35 -3.66 2.48
N HIS A 75 -5.08 -3.22 1.46
CA HIS A 75 -6.32 -3.71 0.86
C HIS A 75 -6.05 -4.33 -0.50
N LEU A 76 -4.87 -4.08 -1.07
CA LEU A 76 -4.22 -5.05 -1.96
C LEU A 76 -3.81 -6.34 -1.23
N GLY A 77 -4.20 -6.46 0.05
CA GLY A 77 -4.21 -7.67 0.82
C GLY A 77 -2.99 -7.78 1.73
N THR A 78 -3.22 -8.45 2.85
CA THR A 78 -2.35 -8.74 3.99
C THR A 78 -1.02 -9.45 3.66
N ILE A 79 -0.11 -8.85 2.85
CA ILE A 79 1.08 -9.58 2.38
C ILE A 79 1.90 -10.07 3.57
N TYR A 80 1.91 -9.31 4.68
CA TYR A 80 2.35 -9.78 5.97
C TYR A 80 1.54 -9.10 7.07
N VAL A 81 0.80 -9.89 7.86
CA VAL A 81 0.21 -9.44 9.12
C VAL A 81 1.35 -9.23 10.12
N GLY A 82 2.10 -8.14 9.96
CA GLY A 82 2.58 -7.41 11.12
C GLY A 82 1.34 -6.78 11.77
N GLN A 83 1.33 -6.68 13.10
CA GLN A 83 0.34 -5.85 13.80
C GLN A 83 0.27 -4.46 13.13
N GLU A 84 -0.90 -3.83 13.11
CA GLU A 84 -1.41 -2.59 12.47
C GLU A 84 -0.46 -1.34 12.33
N PHE A 85 0.85 -1.52 12.22
CA PHE A 85 1.90 -0.52 12.38
C PHE A 85 2.75 -0.35 11.11
N GLY A 86 2.22 -0.74 9.95
CA GLY A 86 2.95 -0.83 8.68
C GLY A 86 3.49 -2.25 8.43
N SER A 87 3.78 -2.56 7.16
CA SER A 87 4.40 -3.84 6.81
C SER A 87 5.82 -3.90 7.40
N GLU A 88 6.10 -4.91 8.25
CA GLU A 88 7.45 -5.16 8.77
C GLU A 88 8.42 -5.72 7.69
N ARG A 89 7.97 -5.78 6.42
CA ARG A 89 8.72 -6.37 5.32
C ARG A 89 8.70 -5.51 4.04
N PRO A 90 9.13 -4.24 4.09
CA PRO A 90 9.19 -3.37 2.91
C PRO A 90 10.07 -3.94 1.79
N GLN A 91 11.06 -4.77 2.11
CA GLN A 91 11.89 -5.46 1.12
C GLN A 91 11.08 -6.36 0.18
N ASP A 92 9.96 -6.95 0.63
CA ASP A 92 9.20 -7.85 -0.23
C ASP A 92 8.43 -7.10 -1.31
N TRP A 93 7.93 -5.90 -0.99
CA TRP A 93 7.33 -5.01 -2.00
C TRP A 93 8.35 -4.55 -3.03
N TRP A 94 9.59 -4.30 -2.60
CA TRP A 94 10.68 -4.03 -3.51
C TRP A 94 10.98 -5.23 -4.41
N LEU A 95 11.08 -6.44 -3.85
CA LEU A 95 11.31 -7.67 -4.61
C LEU A 95 10.17 -7.94 -5.60
N ALA A 96 8.91 -7.77 -5.19
CA ALA A 96 7.74 -7.92 -6.06
C ALA A 96 7.80 -6.93 -7.23
N ALA A 97 8.17 -5.67 -6.97
CA ALA A 97 8.40 -4.69 -8.04
C ALA A 97 9.50 -5.19 -8.99
N GLN A 98 10.69 -5.54 -8.47
CA GLN A 98 11.80 -6.04 -9.30
C GLN A 98 11.41 -7.26 -10.14
N ASP A 99 10.62 -8.17 -9.59
CA ASP A 99 10.14 -9.35 -10.28
C ASP A 99 9.18 -9.00 -11.43
N ALA A 100 8.24 -8.07 -11.20
CA ALA A 100 7.38 -7.56 -12.26
C ALA A 100 8.20 -6.87 -13.37
N TRP A 101 9.22 -6.08 -13.01
CA TRP A 101 10.10 -5.44 -13.98
C TRP A 101 10.89 -6.46 -14.82
N ARG A 102 11.44 -7.50 -14.19
CA ARG A 102 12.19 -8.57 -14.89
C ARG A 102 11.38 -9.18 -16.02
N VAL A 103 10.09 -9.41 -15.81
CA VAL A 103 9.21 -10.04 -16.79
C VAL A 103 8.55 -9.04 -17.75
N GLY A 104 8.93 -7.76 -17.71
CA GLY A 104 8.36 -6.72 -18.56
C GLY A 104 6.94 -6.31 -18.19
N ASN A 105 6.49 -6.60 -16.96
CA ASN A 105 5.22 -6.12 -16.42
C ASN A 105 5.42 -4.73 -15.77
N ASP A 106 5.42 -3.70 -16.61
CA ASP A 106 5.63 -2.31 -16.15
C ASP A 106 4.52 -1.84 -15.20
N GLU A 107 3.27 -2.15 -15.50
CA GLU A 107 2.14 -1.78 -14.64
C GLU A 107 2.26 -2.38 -13.24
N GLY A 108 2.60 -3.67 -13.15
CA GLY A 108 2.90 -4.34 -11.88
C GLY A 108 4.11 -3.73 -11.15
N TYR A 109 5.21 -3.44 -11.87
CA TYR A 109 6.39 -2.79 -11.28
C TYR A 109 6.01 -1.48 -10.59
N TYR A 110 5.30 -0.61 -11.30
CA TYR A 110 4.92 0.70 -10.79
C TYR A 110 3.85 0.64 -9.71
N LEU A 111 2.92 -0.33 -9.77
CA LEU A 111 1.96 -0.57 -8.72
C LEU A 111 2.64 -1.00 -7.41
N TYR A 112 3.52 -2.02 -7.47
CA TYR A 112 4.24 -2.53 -6.30
C TYR A 112 5.25 -1.52 -5.74
N LEU A 113 5.91 -0.75 -6.62
CA LEU A 113 6.74 0.38 -6.19
C LEU A 113 5.89 1.44 -5.47
N GLY A 114 4.69 1.74 -5.98
CA GLY A 114 3.74 2.63 -5.28
C GLY A 114 3.38 2.11 -3.89
N ALA A 115 3.09 0.82 -3.74
CA ALA A 115 2.83 0.19 -2.45
C ALA A 115 4.04 0.27 -1.50
N LEU A 116 5.27 0.16 -2.01
CA LEU A 116 6.46 0.44 -1.20
C LEU A 116 6.51 1.91 -0.75
N LEU A 117 6.16 2.86 -1.63
CA LEU A 117 6.13 4.28 -1.27
C LEU A 117 5.13 4.56 -0.14
N HIS A 118 3.98 3.88 -0.14
CA HIS A 118 3.01 3.95 0.97
C HIS A 118 3.70 3.68 2.30
N LEU A 119 4.40 2.55 2.42
CA LEU A 119 5.12 2.16 3.64
C LEU A 119 6.19 3.18 4.07
N ILE A 120 6.93 3.72 3.10
CA ILE A 120 7.93 4.77 3.36
C ILE A 120 7.27 6.05 3.87
N GLN A 121 6.09 6.38 3.34
CA GLN A 121 5.31 7.57 3.69
C GLN A 121 4.69 7.43 5.09
N ASP A 122 4.17 6.25 5.44
CA ASP A 122 3.65 5.93 6.78
C ASP A 122 4.71 6.14 7.85
N MET A 123 5.95 5.72 7.57
CA MET A 123 7.07 5.95 8.49
C MET A 123 7.38 7.43 8.70
N GLY A 124 6.80 8.32 7.90
CA GLY A 124 6.83 9.76 8.08
C GLY A 124 5.89 10.30 9.16
N VAL A 125 4.93 9.49 9.60
CA VAL A 125 3.96 9.77 10.66
C VAL A 125 4.50 9.24 11.99
N PRO A 126 4.47 10.06 13.07
CA PRO A 126 4.99 9.64 14.37
C PRO A 126 4.34 8.37 14.95
N ALA A 127 3.02 8.18 14.88
CA ALA A 127 2.40 6.96 15.41
C ALA A 127 2.97 5.69 14.78
N TYR A 128 3.03 5.61 13.45
CA TYR A 128 3.61 4.44 12.76
C TYR A 128 5.08 4.22 13.12
N ALA A 129 5.90 5.28 13.11
CA ALA A 129 7.33 5.15 13.45
C ALA A 129 7.57 4.60 14.87
N HIS A 130 6.70 4.98 15.82
CA HIS A 130 6.69 4.55 17.22
C HIS A 130 5.92 3.25 17.48
N LYS A 131 5.40 2.59 16.44
CA LYS A 131 4.55 1.38 16.56
C LYS A 131 3.34 1.60 17.48
N LEU A 132 2.72 2.78 17.38
CA LEU A 132 1.45 3.07 18.03
C LEU A 132 0.31 2.75 17.08
N ALA A 133 -0.76 2.17 17.62
CA ALA A 133 -1.86 1.67 16.79
C ALA A 133 -2.61 2.90 16.30
N HIS A 134 -2.48 3.18 15.01
CA HIS A 134 -3.21 4.25 14.36
C HIS A 134 -4.30 3.59 13.53
N CYS A 135 -5.44 3.44 14.18
CA CYS A 135 -6.68 3.06 13.54
C CYS A 135 -7.62 4.24 13.71
N ALA A 136 -8.27 4.66 12.62
CA ALA A 136 -9.45 5.50 12.79
C ALA A 136 -10.38 4.77 13.79
N PRO A 137 -10.89 5.41 14.86
CA PRO A 137 -11.72 4.76 15.88
C PRO A 137 -13.01 4.11 15.34
N PHE A 138 -13.25 4.24 14.04
CA PHE A 138 -14.34 3.62 13.31
C PHE A 138 -14.01 2.21 12.79
N SER A 139 -12.75 1.82 12.61
CA SER A 139 -12.39 0.50 12.08
C SER A 139 -12.48 -0.61 13.13
N ASP A 140 -12.22 -0.29 14.40
CA ASP A 140 -12.46 -1.21 15.52
C ASP A 140 -13.04 -0.47 16.74
N PRO A 141 -14.36 -0.22 16.76
CA PRO A 141 -15.02 0.45 17.89
C PRO A 141 -14.98 -0.37 19.20
N GLY A 142 -14.49 -1.62 19.16
CA GLY A 142 -14.33 -2.49 20.31
C GLY A 142 -12.92 -2.47 20.93
N ASN A 143 -11.93 -1.86 20.27
CA ASN A 143 -10.56 -1.81 20.77
C ASN A 143 -10.32 -0.52 21.59
N PRO A 144 -10.33 -0.57 22.94
CA PRO A 144 -10.06 0.60 23.77
C PRO A 144 -8.60 1.09 23.66
N GLU A 145 -7.71 0.31 23.06
CA GLU A 145 -6.31 0.68 22.81
C GLU A 145 -6.11 1.37 21.46
N ALA A 146 -7.10 1.33 20.55
CA ALA A 146 -7.06 2.06 19.29
C ALA A 146 -7.11 3.56 19.57
N LYS A 147 -5.93 4.18 19.64
CA LYS A 147 -5.81 5.62 19.84
C LYS A 147 -5.83 6.31 18.50
N TYR A 148 -6.78 7.21 18.36
CA TYR A 148 -6.79 8.13 17.24
C TYR A 148 -5.55 9.02 17.28
N ASP A 149 -4.69 8.95 16.26
CA ASP A 149 -3.58 9.88 16.11
C ASP A 149 -4.00 11.08 15.23
N PRO A 150 -4.17 12.27 15.82
CA PRO A 150 -4.61 13.44 15.07
C PRO A 150 -3.50 14.07 14.21
N PHE A 151 -2.24 13.61 14.31
CA PHE A 151 -1.14 14.13 13.50
C PHE A 151 -1.45 14.05 12.00
N GLU A 152 -2.03 12.92 11.60
CA GLU A 152 -2.46 12.71 10.24
C GLU A 152 -3.47 13.73 9.78
N LEU A 153 -4.56 13.99 10.53
CA LEU A 153 -5.48 15.03 10.08
C LEU A 153 -5.06 16.47 10.29
N LEU A 154 -4.06 16.76 11.12
CA LEU A 154 -3.33 18.03 11.02
C LEU A 154 -2.65 18.18 9.65
N ALA A 155 -1.92 17.16 9.22
CA ALA A 155 -1.22 17.16 7.94
C ALA A 155 -2.19 17.17 6.75
N TYR A 156 -3.29 16.43 6.85
CA TYR A 156 -4.34 16.41 5.85
C TYR A 156 -5.01 17.79 5.70
N GLY A 157 -5.36 18.42 6.83
CA GLY A 157 -5.98 19.75 6.88
C GLY A 157 -5.10 20.88 6.36
N ARG A 158 -3.78 20.67 6.29
CA ARG A 158 -2.82 21.66 5.77
C ARG A 158 -1.62 21.00 5.10
N TRP A 159 -1.64 20.92 3.77
CA TRP A 159 -0.45 20.62 2.97
C TRP A 159 0.43 21.86 2.82
N ASP A 160 1.59 21.88 3.48
CA ASP A 160 2.51 23.02 3.52
C ASP A 160 3.95 22.56 3.85
N PRO A 161 4.56 21.66 3.05
CA PRO A 161 5.89 21.12 3.35
C PRO A 161 6.95 22.23 3.41
N ASP A 162 7.67 22.34 4.54
CA ASP A 162 8.77 23.31 4.68
C ASP A 162 10.09 22.72 4.19
N LEU A 163 10.32 22.78 2.88
CA LEU A 163 11.53 22.25 2.24
C LEU A 163 12.82 22.90 2.74
N ARG A 164 12.77 24.09 3.35
CA ARG A 164 13.94 24.74 3.96
C ARG A 164 14.39 24.03 5.25
N SER A 165 13.49 23.27 5.87
CA SER A 165 13.81 22.43 7.03
C SER A 165 14.46 21.10 6.65
N LEU A 166 14.55 20.78 5.35
CA LEU A 166 15.26 19.61 4.86
C LEU A 166 16.77 19.81 5.04
N ASN A 167 17.27 19.40 6.19
CA ASN A 167 18.67 19.48 6.60
C ASN A 167 19.42 18.16 6.36
N ARG A 168 19.02 17.42 5.32
CA ARG A 168 19.48 16.07 5.00
C ARG A 168 19.70 15.94 3.50
N THR A 169 20.62 15.07 3.12
CA THR A 169 20.89 14.71 1.72
C THR A 169 20.53 13.26 1.46
N ASP A 170 20.33 12.95 0.18
CA ASP A 170 20.12 11.58 -0.28
C ASP A 170 21.33 10.71 0.12
N PRO A 171 21.13 9.63 0.92
CA PRO A 171 22.21 8.73 1.30
C PRO A 171 22.72 7.85 0.15
N GLY A 172 22.01 7.79 -0.98
CA GLY A 172 22.41 7.01 -2.15
C GLY A 172 22.28 5.50 -1.93
N TYR A 173 21.21 5.06 -1.25
CA TYR A 173 20.94 3.65 -1.03
C TYR A 173 20.88 2.84 -2.33
N GLU A 174 21.25 1.57 -2.24
CA GLU A 174 21.22 0.64 -3.37
C GLU A 174 19.80 0.11 -3.63
N GLU A 175 18.97 0.04 -2.59
CA GLU A 175 17.61 -0.50 -2.70
C GLU A 175 16.57 0.48 -2.16
N SER A 176 15.47 0.66 -2.90
CA SER A 176 14.44 1.64 -2.56
C SER A 176 13.76 1.39 -1.21
N TRP A 177 13.70 0.13 -0.74
CA TRP A 177 13.08 -0.17 0.54
C TRP A 177 13.86 0.40 1.74
N GLN A 178 15.16 0.66 1.60
CA GLN A 178 16.00 1.18 2.68
C GLN A 178 15.57 2.59 3.14
N TYR A 179 14.84 3.33 2.29
CA TYR A 179 14.24 4.62 2.64
C TYR A 179 13.10 4.49 3.66
N TYR A 180 12.56 3.28 3.88
CA TYR A 180 11.60 3.00 4.95
C TYR A 180 12.23 3.26 6.31
N ASP A 181 13.38 2.63 6.58
CA ASP A 181 14.12 2.81 7.83
C ASP A 181 14.64 4.23 7.98
N LEU A 182 15.06 4.87 6.88
CA LEU A 182 15.47 6.28 6.91
C LEU A 182 14.32 7.19 7.36
N SER A 183 13.14 7.05 6.73
CA SER A 183 11.95 7.83 7.04
C SER A 183 11.57 7.66 8.51
N ARG A 184 11.60 6.40 8.98
CA ARG A 184 11.33 6.03 10.37
C ARG A 184 12.34 6.63 11.35
N GLN A 185 13.63 6.47 11.10
CA GLN A 185 14.70 7.00 11.96
C GLN A 185 14.61 8.52 12.10
N TRP A 186 14.31 9.21 10.99
CA TRP A 186 14.10 10.65 11.04
C TRP A 186 12.88 11.02 11.88
N THR A 187 11.78 10.28 11.75
CA THR A 187 10.57 10.53 12.54
C THR A 187 10.87 10.34 14.03
N LEU A 188 11.51 9.23 14.41
CA LEU A 188 11.90 8.96 15.80
C LEU A 188 12.82 10.05 16.37
N ALA A 189 13.76 10.56 15.56
CA ALA A 189 14.64 11.65 15.97
C ALA A 189 13.91 12.99 16.14
N ASP A 190 12.89 13.25 15.31
CA ASP A 190 12.06 14.45 15.39
C ASP A 190 11.05 14.40 16.54
N THR A 191 10.64 13.21 16.96
CA THR A 191 9.59 12.99 17.95
C THR A 191 9.96 11.96 19.03
N PRO A 192 11.09 12.10 19.74
CA PRO A 192 11.57 11.07 20.68
C PRO A 192 10.56 10.72 21.78
N ASP A 193 9.76 11.69 22.20
CA ASP A 193 8.74 11.56 23.26
C ASP A 193 7.31 11.67 22.69
N TYR A 194 7.07 11.12 21.49
CA TYR A 194 5.77 11.25 20.83
C TYR A 194 4.63 10.71 21.69
N ASN A 195 3.57 11.51 21.85
CA ASN A 195 2.33 11.11 22.50
C ASN A 195 1.14 11.58 21.67
N ALA A 196 0.40 10.63 21.10
CA ALA A 196 -0.79 10.90 20.30
C ALA A 196 -1.87 11.71 21.08
N ASP A 197 -1.98 11.49 22.40
CA ASP A 197 -2.96 12.19 23.25
C ASP A 197 -2.63 13.68 23.43
N ALA A 198 -1.35 14.05 23.28
CA ALA A 198 -0.89 15.43 23.34
C ALA A 198 -0.98 16.15 21.98
N CYS A 199 -1.18 15.41 20.89
CA CYS A 199 -1.21 15.98 19.55
C CYS A 199 -2.51 16.80 19.33
N PRO A 200 -2.42 18.06 18.85
CA PRO A 200 -3.60 18.89 18.62
C PRO A 200 -4.56 18.26 17.59
N LYS A 201 -5.87 18.35 17.85
CA LYS A 201 -6.89 17.80 16.94
C LYS A 201 -7.24 18.67 15.73
N ALA A 202 -6.79 19.92 15.72
CA ALA A 202 -7.07 20.85 14.63
C ALA A 202 -5.94 21.87 14.42
N TRP A 203 -5.70 22.22 13.17
CA TRP A 203 -4.62 23.12 12.77
C TRP A 203 -4.71 24.50 13.43
N SER A 204 -5.93 25.05 13.53
CA SER A 204 -6.19 26.39 14.07
C SER A 204 -5.81 26.55 15.55
N VAL A 205 -5.83 25.46 16.32
CA VAL A 205 -5.48 25.45 17.75
C VAL A 205 -4.11 24.81 18.02
N ALA A 206 -3.47 24.22 17.01
CA ALA A 206 -2.14 23.68 17.13
C ALA A 206 -1.13 24.80 17.45
N ALA A 207 -0.28 24.56 18.45
CA ALA A 207 0.86 25.43 18.75
C ALA A 207 1.84 25.47 17.56
N GLU A 208 2.65 26.52 17.46
CA GLU A 208 3.55 26.71 16.30
C GLU A 208 4.58 25.57 16.20
N GLU A 209 5.00 24.99 17.32
CA GLU A 209 5.91 23.85 17.37
C GLU A 209 5.32 22.62 16.68
N TYR A 210 4.03 22.34 16.91
CA TYR A 210 3.32 21.24 16.23
C TYR A 210 3.10 21.52 14.75
N ARG A 211 2.73 22.75 14.40
CA ARG A 211 2.60 23.15 12.99
C ARG A 211 3.94 23.00 12.26
N TRP A 212 5.02 23.48 12.88
CA TRP A 212 6.36 23.31 12.36
C TRP A 212 6.72 21.84 12.19
N LEU A 213 6.45 21.00 13.18
CA LEU A 213 6.70 19.56 13.12
C LEU A 213 5.96 18.92 11.93
N VAL A 214 4.67 19.22 11.73
CA VAL A 214 3.88 18.71 10.61
C VAL A 214 4.50 19.13 9.26
N ARG A 215 4.83 20.41 9.09
CA ARG A 215 5.46 20.91 7.84
C ARG A 215 6.82 20.26 7.59
N ALA A 216 7.63 20.09 8.63
CA ALA A 216 8.95 19.48 8.55
C ALA A 216 8.85 17.99 8.20
N ARG A 217 7.90 17.26 8.79
CA ARG A 217 7.63 15.87 8.45
C ARG A 217 7.13 15.74 7.01
N GLN A 218 6.20 16.59 6.56
CA GLN A 218 5.77 16.59 5.16
C GLN A 218 6.95 16.77 4.20
N ALA A 219 7.84 17.72 4.46
CA ALA A 219 9.03 17.96 3.64
C ALA A 219 10.00 16.76 3.63
N ARG A 220 10.23 16.13 4.78
CA ARG A 220 11.10 14.96 4.92
C ARG A 220 10.52 13.72 4.26
N THR A 221 9.21 13.50 4.38
CA THR A 221 8.51 12.42 3.69
C THR A 221 8.54 12.62 2.18
N CYS A 222 8.29 13.84 1.69
CA CYS A 222 8.51 14.22 0.29
C CYS A 222 9.91 13.83 -0.19
N ALA A 223 10.96 14.19 0.57
CA ALA A 223 12.34 13.86 0.23
C ALA A 223 12.58 12.34 0.18
N ALA A 224 12.15 11.58 1.19
CA ALA A 224 12.29 10.13 1.24
C ALA A 224 11.57 9.44 0.07
N THR A 225 10.33 9.87 -0.26
CA THR A 225 9.59 9.37 -1.43
C THR A 225 10.34 9.66 -2.73
N LYS A 226 10.86 10.89 -2.90
CA LYS A 226 11.64 11.27 -4.08
C LYS A 226 12.91 10.44 -4.22
N TRP A 227 13.65 10.23 -3.14
CA TRP A 227 14.89 9.48 -3.19
C TRP A 227 14.65 7.99 -3.41
N ALA A 228 13.57 7.42 -2.86
CA ALA A 228 13.17 6.04 -3.13
C ALA A 228 12.83 5.82 -4.63
N LEU A 229 12.09 6.75 -5.24
CA LEU A 229 11.78 6.75 -6.68
C LEU A 229 13.02 6.95 -7.56
N ARG A 230 13.90 7.88 -7.18
CA ARG A 230 15.18 8.10 -7.87
C ARG A 230 16.06 6.86 -7.81
N CYS A 231 16.17 6.24 -6.63
CA CYS A 231 16.89 5.00 -6.41
C CYS A 231 16.32 3.90 -7.30
N SER A 232 14.99 3.73 -7.34
CA SER A 232 14.38 2.70 -8.17
C SER A 232 14.71 2.92 -9.65
N ALA A 233 14.61 4.16 -10.13
CA ALA A 233 14.91 4.49 -11.52
C ALA A 233 16.38 4.22 -11.90
N LEU A 234 17.33 4.53 -11.01
CA LEU A 234 18.78 4.36 -11.23
C LEU A 234 19.27 2.92 -11.04
N LYS A 235 18.66 2.17 -10.11
CA LYS A 235 19.09 0.84 -9.66
C LYS A 235 18.18 -0.28 -10.19
N ARG A 236 17.34 0.02 -11.18
CA ARG A 236 16.55 -0.97 -11.90
C ARG A 236 17.47 -2.04 -12.47
N ILE A 237 17.23 -3.28 -12.08
CA ILE A 237 17.92 -4.42 -12.68
C ILE A 237 17.56 -4.57 -14.16
N PRO A 238 18.40 -5.22 -14.97
CA PRO A 238 18.04 -5.53 -16.35
C PRO A 238 16.76 -6.36 -16.42
N ARG A 239 15.95 -6.11 -17.45
CA ARG A 239 14.84 -7.02 -17.78
C ARG A 239 15.41 -8.39 -18.16
N PHE A 240 14.65 -9.42 -17.87
CA PHE A 240 14.98 -10.75 -18.38
C PHE A 240 14.90 -10.70 -19.90
N ASP A 241 15.99 -11.12 -20.55
CA ASP A 241 16.04 -11.27 -21.99
C ASP A 241 15.91 -12.77 -22.32
N PRO A 242 14.77 -13.22 -22.89
CA PRO A 242 14.59 -14.61 -23.29
C PRO A 242 15.67 -15.10 -24.27
N ALA A 243 16.33 -14.20 -25.01
CA ALA A 243 17.40 -14.58 -25.93
C ALA A 243 18.74 -14.93 -25.23
N HIS A 244 18.94 -14.48 -23.98
CA HIS A 244 20.13 -14.75 -23.17
C HIS A 244 19.84 -15.71 -22.01
N GLN A 245 18.83 -16.54 -22.21
CA GLN A 245 18.40 -17.53 -21.25
C GLN A 245 19.47 -18.63 -21.11
N ASP A 246 19.99 -18.83 -19.89
CA ASP A 246 20.74 -20.04 -19.59
C ASP A 246 19.80 -21.25 -19.69
N ALA A 247 20.29 -22.41 -20.13
CA ALA A 247 19.46 -23.59 -20.36
C ALA A 247 18.60 -23.96 -19.13
N ASP A 248 19.08 -23.62 -17.92
CA ASP A 248 18.44 -23.96 -16.66
C ASP A 248 17.66 -22.81 -16.02
N THR A 249 17.69 -21.59 -16.56
CA THR A 249 16.92 -20.45 -16.01
C THR A 249 15.82 -20.07 -16.96
N ALA A 250 14.55 -19.98 -16.54
CA ALA A 250 13.47 -19.52 -17.42
C ALA A 250 12.43 -18.70 -16.67
N VAL A 251 11.58 -17.99 -17.41
CA VAL A 251 10.37 -17.38 -16.84
C VAL A 251 9.49 -18.47 -16.24
N LEU A 252 9.17 -18.32 -14.96
CA LEU A 252 8.22 -19.18 -14.27
C LEU A 252 6.81 -18.64 -14.52
N SER A 253 5.86 -19.52 -14.81
CA SER A 253 4.45 -19.14 -14.83
C SER A 253 3.60 -20.16 -14.11
N VAL A 254 2.56 -19.67 -13.45
CA VAL A 254 1.56 -20.50 -12.78
C VAL A 254 0.19 -20.12 -13.31
N THR A 255 -0.53 -21.12 -13.82
CA THR A 255 -1.94 -21.02 -14.16
C THR A 255 -2.75 -21.69 -13.07
N VAL A 256 -3.67 -20.96 -12.45
CA VAL A 256 -4.60 -21.49 -11.45
C VAL A 256 -6.02 -21.37 -11.99
N THR A 257 -6.82 -22.43 -11.80
CA THR A 257 -8.25 -22.39 -12.10
C THR A 257 -9.02 -22.51 -10.80
N THR A 258 -9.85 -21.52 -10.47
CA THR A 258 -10.80 -21.59 -9.36
C THR A 258 -11.97 -22.50 -9.74
N ALA A 259 -12.49 -23.29 -8.81
CA ALA A 259 -13.67 -24.11 -9.05
C ALA A 259 -14.89 -23.26 -9.46
N ALA A 260 -15.80 -23.85 -10.25
CA ALA A 260 -16.97 -23.14 -10.77
C ALA A 260 -18.14 -23.02 -9.77
N ASP A 261 -17.97 -23.50 -8.53
CA ASP A 261 -19.00 -23.35 -7.50
C ASP A 261 -19.18 -21.87 -7.15
N LYS A 262 -20.42 -21.44 -6.91
CA LYS A 262 -20.77 -20.02 -6.71
C LYS A 262 -19.89 -19.28 -5.69
N ASP A 263 -19.49 -19.95 -4.62
CA ASP A 263 -18.71 -19.37 -3.51
C ASP A 263 -17.28 -19.95 -3.48
N ALA A 264 -16.75 -20.37 -4.63
CA ALA A 264 -15.40 -20.95 -4.73
C ALA A 264 -14.29 -19.91 -4.79
N GLY A 265 -14.60 -18.66 -5.18
CA GLY A 265 -13.60 -17.60 -5.35
C GLY A 265 -13.13 -16.99 -4.05
N THR A 266 -12.17 -16.06 -4.15
CA THR A 266 -11.64 -15.34 -3.00
C THR A 266 -11.09 -13.99 -3.43
N ASP A 267 -11.30 -12.97 -2.60
CA ASP A 267 -10.56 -11.69 -2.71
C ASP A 267 -9.38 -11.64 -1.72
N ASP A 268 -9.09 -12.76 -1.04
CA ASP A 268 -7.95 -12.86 -0.16
C ASP A 268 -6.66 -13.01 -0.97
N LEU A 269 -5.53 -12.70 -0.33
CA LEU A 269 -4.24 -12.93 -0.95
C LEU A 269 -3.99 -14.39 -1.27
N VAL A 270 -3.42 -14.61 -2.45
CA VAL A 270 -2.91 -15.91 -2.86
C VAL A 270 -1.44 -15.79 -3.18
N PHE A 271 -0.66 -16.68 -2.60
CA PHE A 271 0.77 -16.79 -2.82
C PHE A 271 1.08 -18.11 -3.50
N PHE A 272 2.12 -18.08 -4.31
CA PHE A 272 2.71 -19.26 -4.91
C PHE A 272 4.18 -19.31 -4.53
N SER A 273 4.67 -20.49 -4.18
CA SER A 273 6.08 -20.66 -3.86
C SER A 273 6.69 -21.85 -4.59
N VAL A 274 7.95 -21.66 -4.98
CA VAL A 274 8.84 -22.75 -5.43
C VAL A 274 10.17 -22.65 -4.69
N GLY A 275 10.55 -23.74 -4.04
CA GLY A 275 11.76 -23.76 -3.21
C GLY A 275 11.72 -22.69 -2.11
N GLU A 276 12.66 -21.75 -2.12
CA GLU A 276 12.73 -20.69 -1.10
C GLU A 276 12.04 -19.39 -1.52
N ARG A 277 11.49 -19.33 -2.74
CA ARG A 277 10.89 -18.12 -3.31
C ARG A 277 9.37 -18.17 -3.22
N GLU A 278 8.77 -17.03 -2.93
CA GLU A 278 7.32 -16.86 -2.84
C GLU A 278 6.91 -15.59 -3.60
N TRP A 279 5.82 -15.67 -4.34
CA TRP A 279 5.23 -14.56 -5.08
C TRP A 279 3.78 -14.38 -4.66
N TRP A 280 3.38 -13.14 -4.47
CA TRP A 280 1.97 -12.79 -4.46
C TRP A 280 1.43 -12.87 -5.90
N LEU A 281 0.38 -13.67 -6.07
CA LEU A 281 -0.33 -13.82 -7.33
C LEU A 281 -1.38 -12.71 -7.45
N ASN A 282 -1.12 -11.74 -8.33
CA ASN A 282 -2.05 -10.66 -8.64
C ASN A 282 -1.82 -10.12 -10.06
N ILE A 283 -2.91 -9.98 -10.81
CA ILE A 283 -2.95 -9.33 -12.11
C ILE A 283 -3.49 -7.91 -11.89
N PRO A 284 -2.67 -6.85 -12.11
CA PRO A 284 -3.11 -5.48 -11.91
C PRO A 284 -4.44 -5.16 -12.60
N HIS A 285 -5.34 -4.47 -11.88
CA HIS A 285 -6.64 -4.02 -12.36
C HIS A 285 -7.60 -5.12 -12.82
N ARG A 286 -7.36 -6.36 -12.39
CA ARG A 286 -8.24 -7.49 -12.63
C ARG A 286 -8.70 -8.06 -11.29
N ASN A 287 -9.93 -8.57 -11.27
CA ASN A 287 -10.38 -9.40 -10.17
C ASN A 287 -9.93 -10.84 -10.43
N ASP A 288 -9.06 -11.35 -9.57
CA ASP A 288 -8.45 -12.66 -9.73
C ASP A 288 -9.22 -13.71 -8.92
N PHE A 289 -9.03 -14.98 -9.27
CA PHE A 289 -9.56 -16.11 -8.51
C PHE A 289 -11.08 -16.20 -8.40
N GLU A 290 -11.84 -15.51 -9.26
CA GLU A 290 -13.30 -15.62 -9.31
C GLU A 290 -13.78 -17.06 -9.62
N PRO A 291 -15.00 -17.44 -9.21
CA PRO A 291 -15.57 -18.75 -9.53
C PRO A 291 -15.48 -19.13 -11.01
N GLY A 292 -14.82 -20.26 -11.30
CA GLY A 292 -14.63 -20.80 -12.65
C GLY A 292 -13.60 -20.04 -13.50
N GLN A 293 -12.95 -19.02 -12.94
CA GLN A 293 -11.92 -18.24 -13.63
C GLN A 293 -10.62 -19.02 -13.72
N GLN A 294 -9.94 -18.87 -14.86
CA GLN A 294 -8.57 -19.28 -15.06
C GLN A 294 -7.67 -18.05 -15.10
N ASP A 295 -6.69 -18.02 -14.21
CA ASP A 295 -5.73 -16.95 -14.05
C ASP A 295 -4.32 -17.45 -14.31
N THR A 296 -3.53 -16.70 -15.06
CA THR A 296 -2.14 -17.04 -15.35
C THR A 296 -1.24 -15.90 -14.92
N PHE A 297 -0.30 -16.22 -14.05
CA PHE A 297 0.64 -15.29 -13.46
C PHE A 297 2.03 -15.56 -14.04
N VAL A 298 2.64 -14.52 -14.59
CA VAL A 298 4.02 -14.55 -15.08
C VAL A 298 4.92 -14.06 -13.94
N LEU A 299 5.77 -14.94 -13.45
CA LEU A 299 6.62 -14.73 -12.28
C LEU A 299 8.06 -14.53 -12.73
N ALA A 300 8.87 -13.98 -11.83
CA ALA A 300 10.28 -13.77 -12.14
C ALA A 300 10.98 -15.08 -12.53
N PRO A 301 12.02 -14.99 -13.39
CA PRO A 301 12.76 -16.16 -13.80
C PRO A 301 13.29 -16.93 -12.60
N ALA A 302 13.22 -18.26 -12.70
CA ALA A 302 13.74 -19.18 -11.70
C ALA A 302 14.73 -20.13 -12.38
N ASN A 303 15.73 -20.56 -11.63
CA ASN A 303 16.56 -21.68 -12.06
C ASN A 303 15.80 -23.00 -11.78
N ARG A 304 15.94 -24.00 -12.65
CA ARG A 304 15.33 -25.33 -12.49
C ARG A 304 15.64 -25.93 -11.12
N ASP A 305 16.89 -25.82 -10.66
CA ASP A 305 17.34 -26.38 -9.37
C ASP A 305 16.75 -25.66 -8.14
N GLU A 306 16.16 -24.47 -8.34
CA GLU A 306 15.42 -23.75 -7.30
C GLU A 306 14.01 -24.32 -7.10
N VAL A 307 13.43 -25.00 -8.10
CA VAL A 307 12.07 -25.56 -8.05
C VAL A 307 12.07 -26.87 -7.26
N ARG A 308 12.26 -26.78 -5.95
CA ARG A 308 12.36 -27.97 -5.05
C ARG A 308 11.01 -28.47 -4.53
N HIS A 309 10.01 -27.60 -4.52
CA HIS A 309 8.62 -27.91 -4.19
C HIS A 309 7.71 -26.91 -4.90
N ILE A 310 6.41 -27.20 -4.89
CA ILE A 310 5.36 -26.32 -5.43
C ILE A 310 4.28 -26.21 -4.36
N GLU A 311 3.92 -24.98 -4.01
CA GLU A 311 2.90 -24.68 -3.00
C GLU A 311 2.01 -23.50 -3.42
N LEU A 312 0.73 -23.60 -3.05
CA LEU A 312 -0.19 -22.48 -3.00
C LEU A 312 -0.53 -22.19 -1.55
N ARG A 313 -0.47 -20.91 -1.17
CA ARG A 313 -0.85 -20.45 0.16
C ARG A 313 -1.85 -19.32 0.04
N LYS A 314 -2.93 -19.41 0.78
CA LYS A 314 -3.89 -18.33 0.97
C LYS A 314 -3.49 -17.52 2.20
N GLY A 315 -3.65 -16.20 2.11
CA GLY A 315 -3.51 -15.28 3.23
C GLY A 315 -4.59 -15.50 4.30
N ARG A 316 -4.73 -14.52 5.19
CA ARG A 316 -5.79 -14.53 6.20
C ARG A 316 -7.15 -14.68 5.51
N ASP A 317 -8.02 -15.48 6.11
CA ASP A 317 -9.37 -15.71 5.58
C ASP A 317 -10.29 -14.55 5.97
N VAL A 318 -10.41 -13.57 5.08
CA VAL A 318 -11.31 -12.41 5.23
C VAL A 318 -12.56 -12.61 4.39
N THR A 319 -12.43 -13.18 3.19
CA THR A 319 -13.54 -13.34 2.23
C THR A 319 -14.17 -14.72 2.21
N GLY A 320 -13.57 -15.70 2.89
CA GLY A 320 -14.06 -17.06 2.95
C GLY A 320 -13.11 -18.08 2.32
N PRO A 321 -13.52 -19.36 2.34
CA PRO A 321 -12.71 -20.44 1.78
C PRO A 321 -12.55 -20.27 0.26
N TRP A 322 -11.36 -20.54 -0.25
CA TRP A 322 -11.07 -20.56 -1.68
C TRP A 322 -10.99 -22.01 -2.17
N LYS A 323 -11.72 -22.37 -3.23
CA LYS A 323 -11.70 -23.72 -3.78
C LYS A 323 -10.96 -23.75 -5.12
N VAL A 324 -9.83 -24.46 -5.13
CA VAL A 324 -8.95 -24.58 -6.31
C VAL A 324 -9.29 -25.83 -7.09
N ASP A 325 -9.55 -25.68 -8.38
CA ASP A 325 -9.87 -26.77 -9.30
C ASP A 325 -8.63 -27.36 -9.96
N SER A 326 -7.76 -26.53 -10.53
CA SER A 326 -6.53 -27.00 -11.19
C SER A 326 -5.37 -26.03 -11.09
N ILE A 327 -4.16 -26.56 -11.27
CA ILE A 327 -2.92 -25.79 -11.34
C ILE A 327 -2.03 -26.33 -12.46
N VAL A 328 -1.36 -25.43 -13.17
CA VAL A 328 -0.29 -25.74 -14.12
C VAL A 328 0.89 -24.83 -13.84
N VAL A 329 2.07 -25.41 -13.60
CA VAL A 329 3.32 -24.68 -13.39
C VAL A 329 4.23 -24.94 -14.58
N ARG A 330 4.74 -23.86 -15.18
CA ARG A 330 5.66 -23.92 -16.32
C ARG A 330 6.94 -23.15 -16.06
N LEU A 331 8.03 -23.65 -16.61
CA LEU A 331 9.33 -22.99 -16.66
C LEU A 331 9.70 -22.81 -18.13
N GLY A 332 9.55 -21.61 -18.66
CA GLY A 332 9.51 -21.37 -20.11
C GLY A 332 8.33 -22.12 -20.74
N ASP A 333 8.62 -22.91 -21.78
CA ASP A 333 7.63 -23.73 -22.47
C ASP A 333 7.40 -25.11 -21.81
N GLU A 334 8.24 -25.49 -20.84
CA GLU A 334 8.16 -26.79 -20.17
C GLU A 334 7.08 -26.78 -19.08
N VAL A 335 6.21 -27.79 -19.07
CA VAL A 335 5.28 -28.06 -17.95
C VAL A 335 6.02 -28.82 -16.86
N LEU A 336 6.37 -28.14 -15.78
CA LEU A 336 7.02 -28.75 -14.61
C LEU A 336 6.03 -29.56 -13.77
N TYR A 337 4.81 -29.05 -13.63
CA TYR A 337 3.76 -29.70 -12.86
C TYR A 337 2.38 -29.35 -13.41
N GLN A 338 1.49 -30.33 -13.42
CA GLN A 338 0.10 -30.13 -13.83
C GLN A 338 -0.81 -31.04 -13.04
N ARG A 339 -1.87 -30.46 -12.48
CA ARG A 339 -2.95 -31.20 -11.84
C ARG A 339 -4.30 -30.63 -12.25
N ASN A 340 -5.03 -31.41 -13.04
CA ASN A 340 -6.31 -31.02 -13.63
C ASN A 340 -7.51 -31.16 -12.67
N SER A 341 -7.28 -31.65 -11.45
CA SER A 341 -8.29 -31.80 -10.41
C SER A 341 -7.59 -31.84 -9.04
N LEU A 342 -7.44 -30.67 -8.44
CA LEU A 342 -7.01 -30.48 -7.07
C LEU A 342 -8.16 -30.76 -6.10
N GLY A 343 -9.29 -30.08 -6.31
CA GLY A 343 -10.46 -30.16 -5.42
C GLY A 343 -10.16 -29.71 -3.99
N VAL A 344 -9.10 -28.92 -3.78
CA VAL A 344 -8.67 -28.47 -2.45
C VAL A 344 -9.41 -27.20 -2.08
N VAL A 345 -9.73 -27.05 -0.79
CA VAL A 345 -10.36 -25.85 -0.22
C VAL A 345 -9.39 -25.24 0.78
N LEU A 346 -8.84 -24.07 0.45
CA LEU A 346 -7.94 -23.31 1.30
C LEU A 346 -8.74 -22.35 2.18
N LYS A 347 -8.54 -22.43 3.50
CA LYS A 347 -9.30 -21.68 4.51
C LYS A 347 -8.51 -21.50 5.80
N ASN A 348 -9.04 -20.76 6.78
CA ASN A 348 -8.40 -20.67 8.10
C ASN A 348 -8.07 -22.06 8.70
N GLY A 349 -6.81 -22.24 9.11
CA GLY A 349 -6.27 -23.49 9.67
C GLY A 349 -5.92 -24.57 8.64
N ALA A 350 -6.20 -24.33 7.36
CA ALA A 350 -5.83 -25.17 6.22
C ALA A 350 -5.64 -24.27 4.99
N ASN A 351 -4.77 -23.27 5.10
CA ASN A 351 -4.60 -22.22 4.11
C ASN A 351 -3.47 -22.53 3.11
N GLU A 352 -2.90 -23.74 3.15
CA GLU A 352 -1.78 -24.15 2.32
C GLU A 352 -2.11 -25.46 1.60
N TRP A 353 -1.67 -25.57 0.35
CA TRP A 353 -1.63 -26.80 -0.42
C TRP A 353 -0.24 -26.99 -0.99
N ARG A 354 0.31 -28.20 -0.83
CA ARG A 354 1.60 -28.61 -1.39
C ARG A 354 1.42 -29.72 -2.41
N ALA A 355 2.19 -29.67 -3.48
CA ALA A 355 2.29 -30.73 -4.48
C ALA A 355 3.14 -31.89 -3.95
N GLU A 356 2.61 -32.72 -3.06
CA GLU A 356 3.32 -33.89 -2.49
C GLU A 356 3.77 -34.92 -3.55
N ASP A 357 3.17 -34.88 -4.74
CA ASP A 357 3.50 -35.72 -5.89
C ASP A 357 4.53 -35.09 -6.84
N PHE A 358 4.91 -33.83 -6.62
CA PHE A 358 5.99 -33.19 -7.38
C PHE A 358 7.35 -33.78 -7.00
N LYS A 359 8.13 -34.12 -8.02
CA LYS A 359 9.51 -34.60 -7.87
C LYS A 359 10.40 -33.70 -8.71
N PRO A 360 11.28 -32.89 -8.08
CA PRO A 360 12.14 -31.93 -8.78
C PRO A 360 13.06 -32.60 -9.82
#